data_AF-X0W5B2-F1
#
_entry.id   AF-X0W5B2-F1
#
_cell.length_a   1.000
_cell.length_b   1.000
_cell.length_c   1.000
_cell.angle_alpha   90.00
_cell.angle_beta   90.00
_cell.angle_gamma   90.00
#
_symmetry.space_group_name_H-M   'P 1'
#
loop_
_entity.id
_entity.type
_entity.pdbx_description
1 polymer ?
#
loop_
_entity_poly.entity_id
_entity_poly.type
_entity_poly.pdbx_seq_one_letter_code
_entity_poly.pdbx_strand_id
1 'polypeptide(L)'
;MDIKKILFEELLDKVEKPGRYTGKEFNEIVKKEDASTVKIALAFPDLYEIGMSYLGFKILYDIINKRDDALAERVFSPAVDMEELLRERQIPAFSLETYRPLNSFDIVGFTIQHELGYSNILNLLELGHIPLRSED
;
A
#
# COMPACT_ATOMS: atom_id res chain seq x y z
N MET A 1 10.25 -11.37 6.63
CA MET A 1 8.88 -11.92 6.70
C MET A 1 8.33 -11.98 5.29
N ASP A 2 7.78 -13.11 4.85
CA ASP A 2 7.17 -13.24 3.53
C ASP A 2 5.67 -12.89 3.64
N ILE A 3 5.35 -11.59 3.46
CA ILE A 3 3.99 -11.07 3.61
C ILE A 3 3.04 -11.77 2.63
N LYS A 4 3.49 -11.98 1.39
CA LYS A 4 2.69 -12.62 0.35
C LYS A 4 2.31 -14.04 0.77
N LYS A 5 3.26 -14.83 1.24
CA LYS A 5 2.98 -16.20 1.67
C LYS A 5 1.93 -16.24 2.78
N ILE A 6 2.14 -15.45 3.85
CA ILE A 6 1.22 -15.40 4.99
C ILE A 6 -0.17 -14.95 4.56
N LEU A 7 -0.25 -13.92 3.71
CA LEU A 7 -1.52 -13.40 3.19
C LEU A 7 -2.33 -14.50 2.51
N PHE A 8 -1.73 -15.22 1.55
CA PHE A 8 -2.44 -16.22 0.75
C PHE A 8 -2.71 -17.53 1.49
N GLU A 9 -1.82 -17.95 2.39
CA GLU A 9 -1.95 -19.22 3.10
C GLU A 9 -2.77 -19.11 4.39
N GLU A 10 -2.86 -17.92 5.00
CA GLU A 10 -3.40 -17.79 6.36
C GLU A 10 -4.46 -16.69 6.58
N LEU A 11 -4.56 -15.67 5.71
CA LEU A 11 -5.37 -14.47 5.98
C LEU A 11 -6.56 -14.29 5.03
N LEU A 12 -6.40 -14.55 3.74
CA LEU A 12 -7.42 -14.21 2.73
C LEU A 12 -8.76 -14.92 2.95
N ASP A 13 -8.78 -16.09 3.56
CA ASP A 13 -10.00 -16.85 3.87
C ASP A 13 -10.76 -16.33 5.10
N LYS A 14 -10.16 -15.39 5.85
CA LYS A 14 -10.72 -14.81 7.08
C LYS A 14 -11.30 -13.41 6.92
N VAL A 15 -11.23 -12.83 5.72
CA VAL A 15 -11.70 -11.47 5.42
C VAL A 15 -12.89 -11.49 4.46
N GLU A 16 -13.75 -10.49 4.54
CA GLU A 16 -14.98 -10.42 3.75
C GLU A 16 -14.72 -10.26 2.24
N LYS A 17 -13.69 -9.48 1.87
CA LYS A 17 -13.34 -9.19 0.47
C LYS A 17 -11.85 -9.43 0.18
N PRO A 18 -11.43 -10.70 0.00
CA PRO A 18 -10.02 -11.03 -0.25
C PRO A 18 -9.45 -10.37 -1.51
N GLY A 19 -10.29 -10.15 -2.53
CA GLY A 19 -9.87 -9.52 -3.79
C GLY A 19 -9.28 -8.11 -3.66
N ARG A 20 -9.46 -7.42 -2.51
CA ARG A 20 -8.81 -6.13 -2.23
C ARG A 20 -7.29 -6.24 -2.05
N TYR A 21 -6.79 -7.44 -1.75
CA TYR A 21 -5.41 -7.66 -1.30
C TYR A 21 -4.61 -8.56 -2.25
N THR A 22 -5.25 -9.14 -3.27
CA THR A 22 -4.60 -10.15 -4.13
C THR A 22 -3.61 -9.56 -5.13
N GLY A 23 -3.75 -8.28 -5.50
CA GLY A 23 -2.97 -7.65 -6.57
C GLY A 23 -3.17 -8.30 -7.94
N LYS A 24 -2.17 -8.18 -8.83
CA LYS A 24 -2.14 -8.74 -10.19
C LYS A 24 -3.26 -8.27 -11.10
N GLU A 25 -3.59 -6.99 -10.97
CA GLU A 25 -4.59 -6.35 -11.80
C GLU A 25 -4.13 -6.13 -13.23
N PHE A 26 -5.10 -5.90 -14.13
CA PHE A 26 -4.80 -5.39 -15.45
C PHE A 26 -4.12 -4.01 -15.34
N ASN A 27 -3.02 -3.82 -16.08
CA ASN A 27 -2.12 -2.66 -16.00
C ASN A 27 -1.30 -2.54 -14.71
N GLU A 28 -1.15 -3.63 -13.94
CA GLU A 28 -0.11 -3.70 -12.93
C GLU A 28 1.29 -3.54 -13.57
N ILE A 29 2.10 -2.65 -13.02
CA ILE A 29 3.48 -2.44 -13.42
C ILE A 29 4.39 -2.87 -12.27
N VAL A 30 5.14 -3.94 -12.50
CA VAL A 30 6.22 -4.39 -11.59
C VAL A 30 7.55 -4.16 -12.28
N LYS A 31 8.31 -3.18 -11.80
CA LYS A 31 9.64 -2.86 -12.34
C LYS A 31 10.71 -3.71 -11.67
N LYS A 32 11.77 -4.02 -12.42
CA LYS A 32 13.03 -4.43 -11.79
C LYS A 32 13.65 -3.21 -11.13
N GLU A 33 14.01 -3.34 -9.87
CA GLU A 33 14.71 -2.31 -9.11
C GLU A 33 16.19 -2.65 -8.96
N ASP A 34 17.01 -1.61 -8.88
CA ASP A 34 18.41 -1.68 -8.49
C ASP A 34 18.67 -0.73 -7.31
N ALA A 35 19.94 -0.65 -6.88
CA ALA A 35 20.33 0.19 -5.75
C ALA A 35 20.10 1.70 -5.95
N SER A 36 19.87 2.16 -7.19
CA SER A 36 19.61 3.56 -7.52
C SER A 36 18.13 3.89 -7.70
N THR A 37 17.26 2.87 -7.71
CA THR A 37 15.82 3.04 -7.94
C THR A 37 15.12 3.60 -6.70
N VAL A 38 14.49 4.77 -6.83
CA VAL A 38 13.66 5.37 -5.77
C VAL A 38 12.31 4.67 -5.68
N LYS A 39 11.96 4.18 -4.49
CA LYS A 39 10.74 3.43 -4.22
C LYS A 39 9.69 4.35 -3.63
N ILE A 40 8.60 4.54 -4.37
CA ILE A 40 7.51 5.43 -3.98
C ILE A 40 6.26 4.61 -3.67
N ALA A 41 5.73 4.72 -2.46
CA ALA A 41 4.39 4.24 -2.12
C ALA A 41 3.38 5.36 -2.39
N LEU A 42 2.49 5.13 -3.35
CA LEU A 42 1.30 5.93 -3.53
C LEU A 42 0.22 5.36 -2.62
N ALA A 43 0.06 5.98 -1.45
CA ALA A 43 -0.91 5.59 -0.45
C ALA A 43 -2.26 6.30 -0.67
N PHE A 44 -3.32 5.51 -0.65
CA PHE A 44 -4.69 6.00 -0.65
C PHE A 44 -5.33 5.63 0.69
N PRO A 45 -5.66 6.62 1.56
CA PRO A 45 -6.13 6.39 2.93
C PRO A 45 -7.61 5.99 2.97
N ASP A 46 -8.01 5.06 2.11
CA ASP A 46 -9.34 4.47 2.00
C ASP A 46 -9.22 3.07 1.37
N LEU A 47 -10.34 2.37 1.28
CA LEU A 47 -10.44 1.03 0.70
C LEU A 47 -10.01 1.02 -0.77
N TYR A 48 -9.49 -0.13 -1.18
CA TYR A 48 -9.04 -0.43 -2.54
C TYR A 48 -10.05 0.02 -3.62
N GLU A 49 -11.34 -0.33 -3.49
CA GLU A 49 -12.34 0.02 -4.50
C GLU A 49 -12.56 1.54 -4.65
N ILE A 50 -12.37 2.32 -3.58
CA ILE A 50 -12.48 3.77 -3.60
C ILE A 50 -11.26 4.37 -4.29
N GLY A 51 -10.05 3.99 -3.86
CA GLY A 51 -8.82 4.51 -4.44
C GLY A 51 -8.64 4.13 -5.91
N MET A 52 -9.05 2.92 -6.30
CA MET A 52 -9.01 2.48 -7.70
C MET A 52 -10.02 3.18 -8.61
N SER A 53 -11.03 3.82 -8.03
CA SER A 53 -11.97 4.63 -8.79
C SER A 53 -11.42 6.04 -9.07
N TYR A 54 -10.28 6.41 -8.48
CA TYR A 54 -9.68 7.74 -8.64
C TYR A 54 -8.71 7.83 -9.81
N LEU A 55 -9.04 8.67 -10.80
CA LEU A 55 -8.23 8.84 -12.01
C LEU A 55 -6.87 9.48 -11.74
N GLY A 56 -6.79 10.47 -10.84
CA GLY A 56 -5.54 11.15 -10.51
C GLY A 56 -4.48 10.20 -9.95
N PHE A 57 -4.91 9.22 -9.15
CA PHE A 57 -4.04 8.19 -8.59
C PHE A 57 -3.42 7.31 -9.68
N LYS A 58 -4.21 6.92 -10.69
CA LYS A 58 -3.74 6.15 -11.86
C LYS A 58 -2.77 6.95 -12.72
N ILE A 59 -3.03 8.25 -12.92
CA ILE A 59 -2.16 9.13 -13.69
C ILE A 59 -0.79 9.25 -13.01
N LEU A 60 -0.76 9.49 -11.69
CA LEU A 60 0.50 9.57 -10.94
C LEU A 60 1.26 8.24 -10.97
N TYR A 61 0.56 7.11 -10.79
CA TYR A 61 1.14 5.78 -10.88
C TYR A 61 1.82 5.54 -12.25
N ASP A 62 1.15 5.87 -13.35
CA ASP A 62 1.70 5.74 -14.71
C ASP A 62 2.88 6.69 -14.96
N ILE A 63 2.77 7.96 -14.55
CA ILE A 63 3.84 8.95 -14.74
C ILE A 63 5.12 8.53 -14.02
N ILE A 64 5.01 8.09 -12.76
CA ILE A 64 6.19 7.68 -11.97
C ILE A 64 6.80 6.41 -12.56
N ASN A 65 5.98 5.41 -12.88
CA ASN A 65 6.49 4.13 -13.40
C ASN A 65 7.07 4.23 -14.82
N LYS A 66 6.83 5.30 -15.56
CA LYS A 66 7.51 5.62 -16.83
C LYS A 66 8.92 6.17 -16.66
N ARG A 67 9.30 6.62 -15.47
CA ARG A 67 10.68 7.07 -15.20
C ARG A 67 11.58 5.86 -15.06
N ASP A 68 12.83 5.95 -15.51
CA ASP A 68 13.79 4.85 -15.34
C ASP A 68 14.31 4.74 -13.89
N ASP A 69 14.40 5.87 -13.18
CA ASP A 69 15.02 6.02 -11.86
C ASP A 69 14.08 5.80 -10.66
N ALA A 70 12.80 5.51 -10.90
CA ALA A 70 11.80 5.36 -9.85
C ALA A 70 10.81 4.22 -10.13
N LEU A 71 10.18 3.73 -9.07
CA LEU A 71 8.97 2.89 -9.15
C LEU A 71 7.89 3.46 -8.25
N ALA A 72 6.65 3.25 -8.63
CA ALA A 72 5.49 3.52 -7.79
C ALA A 72 4.71 2.24 -7.55
N GLU A 73 4.36 2.01 -6.30
CA GLU A 73 3.46 0.93 -5.88
C GLU A 73 2.31 1.51 -5.06
N ARG A 74 1.16 0.86 -5.12
CA ARG A 74 -0.08 1.35 -4.53
C ARG A 74 -0.31 0.72 -3.18
N VAL A 75 -0.71 1.53 -2.21
CA VAL A 75 -1.03 1.10 -0.85
C VAL A 75 -2.41 1.64 -0.51
N PHE A 76 -3.25 0.82 0.10
CA PHE A 76 -4.61 1.20 0.48
C PHE A 76 -4.81 0.93 1.97
N SER A 77 -5.75 1.63 2.60
CA SER A 77 -6.18 1.26 3.94
C SER A 77 -6.80 -0.15 3.89
N PRO A 78 -6.40 -1.06 4.80
CA PRO A 78 -7.13 -2.31 4.97
C PRO A 78 -8.56 -2.03 5.46
N ALA A 79 -9.45 -2.99 5.25
CA ALA A 79 -10.74 -2.97 5.92
C ALA A 79 -10.54 -3.44 7.37
N VAL A 80 -11.52 -3.19 8.24
CA VAL A 80 -11.42 -3.44 9.68
C VAL A 80 -11.03 -4.90 9.98
N ASP A 81 -11.63 -5.86 9.29
CA ASP A 81 -11.34 -7.29 9.40
C ASP A 81 -9.90 -7.66 9.03
N MET A 82 -9.38 -7.10 7.94
CA MET A 82 -7.97 -7.28 7.55
C MET A 82 -7.03 -6.56 8.53
N GLU A 83 -7.37 -5.33 8.96
CA GLU A 83 -6.53 -4.56 9.87
C GLU A 83 -6.29 -5.30 11.19
N GLU A 84 -7.36 -5.88 11.78
CA GLU A 84 -7.26 -6.68 13.00
C GLU A 84 -6.26 -7.84 12.84
N LEU A 85 -6.32 -8.56 11.71
CA LEU A 85 -5.40 -9.66 11.40
C LEU A 85 -3.96 -9.19 11.20
N LEU A 86 -3.76 -8.06 10.51
CA LEU A 86 -2.43 -7.47 10.31
C LEU A 86 -1.80 -7.07 11.65
N ARG A 87 -2.59 -6.46 12.55
CA ARG A 87 -2.13 -6.10 13.90
C ARG A 87 -1.82 -7.32 14.76
N GLU A 88 -2.69 -8.34 14.77
CA GLU A 88 -2.47 -9.60 15.51
C GLU A 88 -1.17 -10.30 15.06
N ARG A 89 -0.92 -10.32 13.75
CA ARG A 89 0.25 -10.97 13.15
C ARG A 89 1.48 -10.07 13.05
N GLN A 90 1.39 -8.81 13.49
CA GLN A 90 2.44 -7.79 13.37
C GLN A 90 2.94 -7.62 11.93
N ILE A 91 2.02 -7.72 10.97
CA ILE A 91 2.30 -7.52 9.54
C ILE A 91 2.11 -6.03 9.24
N PRO A 92 3.14 -5.34 8.72
CA PRO A 92 3.00 -3.94 8.40
C PRO A 92 2.05 -3.76 7.21
N ALA A 93 1.43 -2.58 7.09
CA ALA A 93 0.76 -2.19 5.85
C ALA A 93 1.73 -2.39 4.65
N PHE A 94 1.21 -2.84 3.51
CA PHE A 94 2.04 -3.25 2.38
C PHE A 94 1.45 -2.81 1.04
N SER A 95 2.30 -2.80 0.00
CA SER A 95 1.89 -2.49 -1.36
C SER A 95 1.19 -3.64 -2.07
N LEU A 96 0.32 -3.29 -3.02
CA LEU A 96 -0.49 -4.26 -3.74
C LEU A 96 0.29 -5.05 -4.79
N GLU A 97 1.29 -4.43 -5.43
CA GLU A 97 2.08 -5.01 -6.51
C GLU A 97 3.04 -6.10 -6.03
N THR A 98 3.80 -5.79 -4.97
CA THR A 98 4.92 -6.64 -4.54
C THR A 98 4.82 -7.08 -3.08
N TYR A 99 3.74 -6.69 -2.37
CA TYR A 99 3.57 -6.94 -0.94
C TYR A 99 4.73 -6.37 -0.12
N ARG A 100 5.31 -5.25 -0.60
CA ARG A 100 6.41 -4.56 0.05
C ARG A 100 5.89 -3.84 1.30
N PRO A 101 6.50 -4.03 2.48
CA PRO A 101 6.18 -3.25 3.68
C PRO A 101 6.25 -1.74 3.45
N LEU A 102 5.32 -0.98 4.03
CA LEU A 102 5.23 0.47 3.82
C LEU A 102 6.48 1.21 4.32
N ASN A 103 7.07 0.79 5.43
CA ASN A 103 8.33 1.34 5.96
C ASN A 103 9.59 0.99 5.14
N SER A 104 9.47 0.27 4.03
CA SER A 104 10.61 -0.04 3.14
C SER A 104 10.59 0.75 1.82
N PHE A 105 9.72 1.75 1.74
CA PHE A 105 9.71 2.75 0.66
C PHE A 105 10.52 3.99 1.07
N ASP A 106 11.14 4.63 0.09
CA ASP A 106 11.89 5.88 0.30
C ASP A 106 10.95 7.08 0.45
N ILE A 107 9.78 7.04 -0.22
CA ILE A 107 8.77 8.10 -0.18
C ILE A 107 7.39 7.46 -0.04
N VAL A 108 6.58 8.00 0.88
CA VAL A 108 5.15 7.68 0.99
C VAL A 108 4.33 8.93 0.68
N GLY A 109 3.56 8.90 -0.41
CA GLY A 109 2.71 10.00 -0.84
C GLY A 109 1.23 9.67 -0.64
N PHE A 110 0.50 10.51 0.09
CA PHE A 110 -0.94 10.31 0.35
C PHE A 110 -1.81 11.12 -0.61
N THR A 111 -2.79 10.46 -1.23
CA THR A 111 -3.86 11.14 -1.98
C THR A 111 -5.05 11.36 -1.06
N ILE A 112 -5.42 12.61 -0.77
CA ILE A 112 -6.51 12.92 0.15
C ILE A 112 -7.69 13.53 -0.60
N GLN A 113 -8.87 12.90 -0.51
CA GLN A 113 -10.07 13.39 -1.16
C GLN A 113 -10.95 14.24 -0.24
N HIS A 114 -11.09 13.83 1.02
CA HIS A 114 -11.98 14.45 2.00
C HIS A 114 -11.41 14.29 3.42
N GLU A 115 -11.95 15.07 4.36
CA GLU A 115 -11.51 15.16 5.76
C GLU A 115 -11.57 13.84 6.53
N LEU A 116 -12.51 12.94 6.16
CA LEU A 116 -12.63 11.62 6.80
C LEU A 116 -11.40 10.73 6.56
N GLY A 117 -10.61 11.01 5.51
CA GLY A 117 -9.38 10.29 5.23
C GLY A 117 -8.21 10.64 6.16
N TYR A 118 -8.30 11.70 6.97
CA TYR A 118 -7.17 12.16 7.79
C TYR A 118 -6.75 11.15 8.86
N SER A 119 -7.71 10.54 9.57
CA SER A 119 -7.40 9.51 10.56
C SER A 119 -6.78 8.28 9.93
N ASN A 120 -7.19 7.94 8.71
CA ASN A 120 -6.67 6.78 7.98
C ASN A 120 -5.21 6.97 7.55
N ILE A 121 -4.75 8.21 7.34
CA ILE A 121 -3.32 8.49 7.13
C ILE A 121 -2.53 8.09 8.37
N LEU A 122 -2.97 8.53 9.55
CA LEU A 122 -2.31 8.20 10.81
C LEU A 122 -2.33 6.69 11.07
N ASN A 123 -3.45 6.04 10.78
CA ASN A 123 -3.59 4.59 10.87
C ASN A 123 -2.62 3.86 9.93
N LEU A 124 -2.51 4.30 8.67
CA LEU A 124 -1.59 3.70 7.71
C LEU A 124 -0.12 3.92 8.09
N LEU A 125 0.23 5.09 8.65
CA LEU A 125 1.59 5.33 9.15
C LEU A 125 1.91 4.39 10.32
N GLU A 126 1.01 4.29 11.31
CA GLU A 126 1.18 3.39 12.45
C GLU A 126 1.28 1.92 12.00
N LEU A 127 0.30 1.45 11.21
CA LEU A 127 0.26 0.08 10.71
C LEU A 127 1.43 -0.21 9.77
N GLY A 128 1.92 0.78 9.04
CA GLY A 128 3.10 0.69 8.18
C GLY A 128 4.42 0.71 8.92
N HIS A 129 4.40 0.92 10.25
CA HIS A 129 5.57 1.14 11.09
C HIS A 129 6.43 2.34 10.64
N ILE A 130 5.78 3.43 10.21
CA ILE A 130 6.43 4.70 9.90
C ILE A 130 6.25 5.64 11.10
N PRO A 131 7.35 6.18 11.67
CA PRO A 131 7.28 7.14 12.76
C PRO A 131 6.45 8.37 12.39
N LEU A 132 5.58 8.80 13.31
CA LEU A 132 4.74 9.98 13.08
C LEU A 132 5.57 11.27 13.05
N ARG A 133 6.66 11.31 13.81
CA ARG A 133 7.60 12.41 13.87
C ARG A 133 8.96 11.97 13.36
N SER A 134 9.68 12.89 12.73
CA SER A 134 11.03 12.60 12.24
C SER A 134 12.06 12.35 13.36
N GLU A 135 11.74 12.69 14.61
CA GLU A 135 12.62 12.48 15.77
C GLU A 135 12.44 11.10 16.43
N ASP A 136 11.36 10.39 16.08
CA ASP A 136 11.00 9.06 16.59
C ASP A 136 11.58 7.96 15.69
#